data_AF-A0A8X6SS96-F1
#
_entry.id   AF-A0A8X6SS96-F1
#
_cell.length_a   1.000
_cell.length_b   1.000
_cell.length_c   1.000
_cell.angle_alpha   90.00
_cell.angle_beta   90.00
_cell.angle_gamma   90.00
#
_symmetry.space_group_name_H-M   'P 1'
#
loop_
_entity.id
_entity.type
_entity.pdbx_description
1 polymer ?
#
loop_
_entity_poly.entity_id
_entity_poly.type
_entity_poly.pdbx_seq_one_letter_code
_entity_poly.pdbx_strand_id
1 'polypeptide(L)'
;MTSETVEVARIALRLPPFWKSNVRLWIAQCDHVFTFSGISSDDTKYSALVANLDAETLSYVSDIVLSPPNSDKYHTLSQRLITQFSDSETQKLRNCLLTFS
;
A
#
# COMPACT_ATOMS: atom_id res chain seq x y z
N MET A 1 -8.07 43.68 -11.08
CA MET A 1 -7.97 42.68 -10.01
C MET A 1 -7.42 41.41 -10.62
N THR A 2 -6.11 41.22 -10.53
CA THR A 2 -5.44 40.00 -10.98
C THR A 2 -5.71 38.92 -9.94
N SER A 3 -6.58 37.96 -10.24
CA SER A 3 -6.71 36.75 -9.42
C SER A 3 -5.40 35.99 -9.51
N GLU A 4 -4.60 36.08 -8.44
CA GLU A 4 -3.44 35.23 -8.21
C GLU A 4 -3.92 33.78 -8.19
N THR A 5 -3.62 33.06 -9.27
CA THR A 5 -3.70 31.60 -9.28
C THR A 5 -2.62 31.11 -8.33
N VAL A 6 -3.02 30.71 -7.12
CA VAL A 6 -2.15 30.00 -6.19
C VAL A 6 -1.78 28.67 -6.86
N GLU A 7 -0.65 28.65 -7.55
CA GLU A 7 -0.02 27.41 -7.98
C GLU A 7 0.43 26.69 -6.73
N VAL A 8 -0.45 25.83 -6.21
CA VAL A 8 -0.10 24.89 -5.16
C VAL A 8 0.95 23.97 -5.76
N ALA A 9 2.22 24.21 -5.42
CA ALA A 9 3.31 23.32 -5.74
C ALA A 9 2.91 21.93 -5.24
N ARG A 10 2.55 21.04 -6.16
CA ARG A 10 2.20 19.66 -5.83
C ARG A 10 3.45 19.04 -5.24
N ILE A 11 3.50 18.94 -3.91
CA ILE A 11 4.53 18.15 -3.24
C ILE A 11 4.42 16.76 -3.84
N ALA A 12 5.43 16.34 -4.59
CA ALA A 12 5.47 15.00 -5.15
C ALA A 12 5.46 14.03 -3.96
N LEU A 13 4.35 13.33 -3.78
CA LEU A 13 4.22 12.29 -2.77
C LEU A 13 5.27 11.22 -3.07
N ARG A 14 6.31 11.14 -2.24
CA ARG A 14 7.35 10.10 -2.36
C ARG A 14 7.08 9.04 -1.31
N LEU A 15 6.40 7.98 -1.72
CA LEU A 15 6.27 6.78 -0.89
C LEU A 15 7.59 6.00 -0.89
N PRO A 16 7.89 5.27 0.21
CA PRO A 16 9.04 4.39 0.25
C PRO A 16 8.87 3.22 -0.74
N PRO A 17 9.97 2.60 -1.19
CA PRO A 17 9.90 1.39 -2.01
C PRO A 17 9.13 0.29 -1.27
N PHE A 18 8.41 -0.54 -2.00
CA PHE A 18 7.59 -1.61 -1.40
C PHE A 18 8.44 -2.65 -0.65
N TRP A 19 8.08 -2.95 0.61
CA TRP A 19 8.79 -3.91 1.46
C TRP A 19 8.04 -5.23 1.59
N LYS A 20 8.29 -6.17 0.67
CA LYS A 20 7.69 -7.54 0.71
C LYS A 20 7.95 -8.28 2.02
N SER A 21 9.10 -8.05 2.66
CA SER A 21 9.45 -8.68 3.94
C SER A 21 8.63 -8.16 5.13
N ASN A 22 8.20 -6.90 5.10
CA ASN A 22 7.43 -6.31 6.18
C ASN A 22 6.40 -5.31 5.65
N VAL A 23 5.38 -5.86 5.00
CA VAL A 23 4.30 -5.08 4.39
C VAL A 23 3.53 -4.29 5.44
N ARG A 24 3.33 -4.83 6.65
CA ARG A 24 2.63 -4.12 7.73
C ARG A 24 3.31 -2.79 8.10
N LEU A 25 4.64 -2.82 8.24
CA LEU A 25 5.42 -1.62 8.56
C LEU A 25 5.40 -0.63 7.39
N TRP A 26 5.50 -1.13 6.16
CA TRP A 26 5.45 -0.29 4.96
C TRP A 26 4.11 0.45 4.82
N ILE A 27 2.98 -0.24 5.06
CA ILE A 27 1.64 0.38 5.04
C ILE A 27 1.53 1.45 6.14
N ALA A 28 1.99 1.15 7.36
CA ALA A 28 1.99 2.12 8.45
C ALA A 28 2.81 3.38 8.09
N GLN A 29 3.95 3.22 7.43
CA GLN A 29 4.72 4.35 6.94
C GLN A 29 3.98 5.14 5.86
N CYS A 30 3.33 4.46 4.91
CA CYS A 30 2.50 5.13 3.89
C CYS A 30 1.38 5.96 4.55
N ASP A 31 0.69 5.43 5.55
CA ASP A 31 -0.34 6.15 6.31
C ASP A 31 0.19 7.44 6.96
N HIS A 32 1.39 7.39 7.54
CA HIS A 32 2.05 8.59 8.07
C HIS A 32 2.35 9.62 6.97
N VAL A 33 2.85 9.19 5.82
CA VAL A 33 3.16 10.10 4.70
C VAL A 33 1.87 10.73 4.14
N PHE A 34 0.79 9.96 4.01
CA PHE A 34 -0.51 10.49 3.58
C PHE A 34 -1.03 11.53 4.56
N THR A 35 -0.99 11.23 5.85
CA THR A 35 -1.43 12.16 6.91
C THR A 35 -0.59 13.43 6.91
N PHE A 36 0.73 13.30 6.82
CA PHE A 36 1.65 14.45 6.75
C PHE A 36 1.41 15.32 5.50
N SER A 37 1.03 14.70 4.39
CA SER A 37 0.75 15.38 3.12
C SER A 37 -0.69 15.90 3.01
N GLY A 38 -1.53 15.72 4.05
CA GLY A 38 -2.94 16.10 4.03
C GLY A 38 -3.82 15.26 3.11
N ILE A 39 -3.37 14.07 2.71
CA ILE A 39 -4.11 13.16 1.82
C ILE A 39 -5.08 12.31 2.65
N SER A 40 -6.37 12.62 2.53
CA SER A 40 -7.45 11.87 3.18
C SER A 40 -8.30 11.03 2.22
N SER A 41 -8.29 11.35 0.92
CA SER A 41 -9.09 10.65 -0.09
C SER A 41 -8.65 9.20 -0.27
N ASP A 42 -9.59 8.27 -0.14
CA ASP A 42 -9.38 6.83 -0.35
C ASP A 42 -8.84 6.55 -1.76
N ASP A 43 -9.41 7.18 -2.79
CA ASP A 43 -8.96 7.04 -4.19
C ASP A 43 -7.51 7.49 -4.39
N THR A 44 -7.11 8.60 -3.77
CA THR A 44 -5.73 9.10 -3.86
C THR A 44 -4.76 8.15 -3.16
N LYS A 45 -5.11 7.64 -1.98
CA LYS A 45 -4.28 6.68 -1.24
C LYS A 45 -4.15 5.36 -2.01
N TYR A 46 -5.25 4.84 -2.53
CA TYR A 46 -5.29 3.66 -3.36
C TYR A 46 -4.40 3.82 -4.60
N SER A 47 -4.56 4.92 -5.34
CA SER A 47 -3.76 5.19 -6.54
C SER A 47 -2.27 5.29 -6.22
N ALA A 48 -1.92 5.91 -5.09
CA ALA A 48 -0.54 6.01 -4.63
C ALA A 48 0.07 4.65 -4.27
N LEU A 49 -0.69 3.76 -3.61
CA LEU A 49 -0.24 2.38 -3.37
C LEU A 49 0.02 1.66 -4.69
N VAL A 50 -0.97 1.61 -5.59
CA VAL A 50 -0.87 0.91 -6.88
C VAL A 50 0.35 1.39 -7.67
N ALA A 51 0.62 2.70 -7.69
CA ALA A 51 1.77 3.28 -8.37
C ALA A 51 3.14 2.90 -7.76
N ASN A 52 3.17 2.43 -6.50
CA ASN A 52 4.38 2.02 -5.80
C ASN A 52 4.62 0.50 -5.77
N LEU A 53 3.68 -0.29 -6.29
CA LEU A 53 3.83 -1.74 -6.36
C LEU A 53 4.57 -2.15 -7.63
N ASP A 54 5.43 -3.17 -7.50
CA ASP A 54 6.08 -3.81 -8.64
C ASP A 54 5.12 -4.74 -9.39
N ALA A 55 5.45 -5.06 -10.65
CA ALA A 55 4.60 -5.87 -11.53
C ALA A 55 4.27 -7.26 -10.95
N GLU A 56 5.21 -7.87 -10.23
CA GLU A 56 4.97 -9.13 -9.54
C GLU A 56 3.89 -8.97 -8.46
N THR A 57 4.00 -7.93 -7.62
CA THR A 57 3.02 -7.65 -6.58
C THR A 57 1.65 -7.29 -7.17
N LEU A 58 1.60 -6.49 -8.24
CA LEU A 58 0.37 -6.15 -8.94
C LEU A 58 -0.35 -7.37 -9.50
N SER A 59 0.40 -8.40 -9.92
CA SER A 59 -0.19 -9.65 -10.41
C SER A 59 -0.99 -10.37 -9.31
N TYR A 60 -0.51 -10.37 -8.06
CA TYR A 60 -1.19 -10.99 -6.91
C TYR A 60 -2.46 -10.26 -6.46
N VAL A 61 -2.61 -8.97 -6.79
CA VAL A 61 -3.77 -8.14 -6.43
C VAL A 61 -4.53 -7.64 -7.66
N SER A 62 -4.34 -8.32 -8.80
CA SER A 62 -4.88 -7.93 -10.10
C SER A 62 -6.41 -7.89 -10.11
N ASP A 63 -7.08 -8.74 -9.32
CA ASP A 63 -8.52 -8.72 -9.09
C ASP A 63 -8.99 -7.36 -8.56
N ILE A 64 -8.28 -6.82 -7.56
CA ILE A 64 -8.58 -5.54 -6.90
C ILE A 64 -8.18 -4.34 -7.79
N VAL A 65 -7.15 -4.50 -8.63
CA VAL A 65 -6.68 -3.44 -9.53
C VAL A 65 -7.58 -3.31 -10.76
N LEU A 66 -8.00 -4.43 -11.36
CA LEU A 66 -8.83 -4.45 -12.56
C LEU A 66 -10.32 -4.22 -12.25
N SER A 67 -10.77 -4.67 -11.07
CA SER A 67 -12.15 -4.51 -10.60
C SER A 67 -12.15 -3.92 -9.19
N PRO A 68 -11.80 -2.63 -9.03
CA PRO A 68 -11.74 -1.99 -7.71
C PRO A 68 -13.13 -1.94 -7.05
N PRO A 69 -13.21 -2.13 -5.72
CA PRO A 69 -14.47 -2.01 -4.98
C PRO A 69 -15.00 -0.57 -5.00
N ASN A 70 -16.30 -0.41 -4.77
CA ASN A 70 -16.96 0.90 -4.81
C ASN A 70 -16.58 1.82 -3.63
N SER A 71 -16.19 1.24 -2.50
CA SER A 71 -15.72 1.93 -1.31
C SER A 71 -14.51 1.20 -0.72
N ASP A 72 -13.77 1.90 0.15
CA ASP A 72 -12.70 1.34 0.97
C ASP A 72 -11.58 0.66 0.14
N LYS A 73 -11.27 1.19 -1.05
CA LYS A 73 -10.30 0.62 -1.99
C LYS A 73 -8.93 0.51 -1.35
N TYR A 74 -8.52 1.56 -0.63
CA TYR A 74 -7.25 1.57 0.09
C TYR A 74 -7.21 0.46 1.13
N HIS A 75 -8.28 0.33 1.93
CA HIS A 75 -8.37 -0.67 2.99
C HIS A 75 -8.35 -2.09 2.42
N THR A 76 -9.15 -2.36 1.38
CA THR A 76 -9.21 -3.68 0.72
C THR A 76 -7.84 -4.08 0.15
N LEU A 77 -7.17 -3.17 -0.57
CA LEU A 77 -5.84 -3.44 -1.11
C LEU A 77 -4.81 -3.66 0.00
N SER A 78 -4.82 -2.80 1.02
CA SER A 78 -3.91 -2.88 2.17
C SER A 78 -4.04 -4.21 2.91
N GLN A 79 -5.27 -4.64 3.21
CA GLN A 79 -5.55 -5.92 3.86
C GLN A 79 -5.07 -7.09 3.01
N ARG A 80 -5.35 -7.07 1.69
CA ARG A 80 -4.88 -8.13 0.79
C ARG A 80 -3.36 -8.26 0.79
N LEU A 81 -2.65 -7.14 0.69
CA LEU A 81 -1.18 -7.12 0.76
C LEU A 81 -0.67 -7.67 2.10
N ILE A 82 -1.30 -7.28 3.22
CA ILE A 82 -0.94 -7.80 4.54
C ILE A 82 -1.15 -9.31 4.61
N THR A 83 -2.31 -9.83 4.20
CA THR A 83 -2.59 -11.28 4.24
C THR A 83 -1.62 -12.06 3.38
N GLN A 84 -1.36 -11.63 2.14
CA GLN A 84 -0.50 -12.38 1.23
C GLN A 84 0.96 -12.43 1.69
N PHE A 85 1.49 -11.33 2.22
CA PHE A 85 2.92 -11.23 2.54
C PHE A 85 3.25 -11.43 4.03
N SER A 86 2.30 -11.24 4.96
CA SER A 86 2.53 -11.46 6.40
C SER A 86 2.42 -12.95 6.78
N ASP A 87 1.60 -13.74 6.10
CA ASP A 87 1.49 -15.18 6.39
C ASP A 87 2.75 -15.96 5.95
N SER A 88 3.51 -15.42 4.99
CA SER A 88 4.82 -15.97 4.58
C SER A 88 5.85 -15.98 5.72
N GLU A 89 5.83 -15.01 6.64
CA GLU A 89 6.72 -15.02 7.82
C GLU A 89 6.24 -16.00 8.89
N THR A 90 4.93 -16.08 9.12
CA THR A 90 4.34 -16.96 10.14
C THR A 90 4.41 -18.44 9.75
N GLN A 91 4.39 -18.78 8.46
CA GLN A 91 4.60 -20.15 7.97
C GLN A 91 6.07 -20.59 8.06
N LYS A 92 7.03 -19.68 7.86
CA LYS A 92 8.47 -20.00 8.02
C LYS A 92 8.83 -20.36 9.46
N LEU A 93 8.15 -19.80 10.46
CA LEU A 93 8.35 -20.16 11.87
C LEU A 93 7.76 -21.53 12.23
N ARG A 94 6.70 -21.99 11.54
CA ARG A 94 6.09 -23.30 11.82
C ARG A 94 6.80 -24.48 11.14
N ASN A 95 7.47 -24.25 10.00
CA ASN A 95 8.18 -25.32 9.31
C ASN A 95 9.52 -25.72 9.96
N CYS A 96 10.09 -24.91 10.85
CA CYS A 96 11.37 -25.25 11.51
C CYS A 96 11.17 -26.11 12.78
N LEU A 97 9.96 -26.17 13.34
CA LEU A 97 9.67 -26.90 14.59
C LEU A 97 9.10 -28.30 14.37
N LEU A 98 8.85 -28.72 13.11
CA LEU A 98 8.24 -30.03 12.79
C LEU A 98 9.20 -31.04 12.13
N THR A 99 10.45 -30.67 11.85
CA THR A 99 11.47 -31.59 11.31
C THR A 99 12.45 -32.12 12.36
N PHE A 100 12.16 -31.91 13.65
CA PHE A 100 12.98 -32.40 14.78
C PHE A 100 12.15 -33.23 15.79
N SER A 101 11.25 -34.09 15.32
CA SER A 101 10.59 -35.12 16.14
C SER A 101 10.87 -36.52 15.62
#